data_AF-A0A7C1I841-F1
#
_entry.id   AF-A0A7C1I841-F1
#
_cell.length_a   1.000
_cell.length_b   1.000
_cell.length_c   1.000
_cell.angle_alpha   90.00
_cell.angle_beta   90.00
_cell.angle_gamma   90.00
#
_symmetry.space_group_name_H-M   'P 1'
#
loop_
_entity.id
_entity.type
_entity.pdbx_description
1 polymer ?
#
loop_
_entity_poly.entity_id
_entity_poly.type
_entity_poly.pdbx_seq_one_letter_code
_entity_poly.pdbx_strand_id
1 'polypeptide(L)' 'MHVSEISKMLGEERRLISYHLDTLEEHGFVESKHEISEHPKSKGKALRVYWTTDKVKGVIGEIKRM' A
#
# COMPACT_ATOMS: atom_id res chain seq x y z
N MET A 1 0.16 -0.79 -5.90
CA MET A 1 0.00 -2.20 -5.47
C MET A 1 -1.28 -2.37 -4.69
N HIS A 2 -1.91 -3.54 -4.75
CA HIS A 2 -3.10 -3.85 -3.96
C HIS A 2 -2.75 -4.53 -2.63
N VAL A 3 -3.61 -4.38 -1.62
CA VAL A 3 -3.41 -4.96 -0.27
C VAL A 3 -3.10 -6.46 -0.28
N SER A 4 -3.73 -7.23 -1.18
CA SER A 4 -3.49 -8.68 -1.31
C SER A 4 -2.12 -9.01 -1.86
N GLU A 5 -1.59 -8.19 -2.76
CA GLU A 5 -0.24 -8.36 -3.32
C GLU A 5 0.81 -8.04 -2.27
N ILE A 6 0.60 -6.96 -1.51
CA ILE A 6 1.47 -6.54 -0.42
C ILE A 6 1.53 -7.61 0.68
N SER A 7 0.36 -8.12 1.10
CA SER A 7 0.26 -9.24 2.05
C SER A 7 1.03 -10.47 1.57
N LYS A 8 0.88 -10.85 0.29
CA LYS A 8 1.62 -11.98 -0.28
C LYS A 8 3.13 -11.75 -0.31
N MET A 9 3.58 -10.54 -0.64
CA MET A 9 5.01 -10.20 -0.71
C MET A 9 5.67 -10.16 0.67
N LEU A 10 4.96 -9.68 1.68
CA LEU A 10 5.48 -9.57 3.05
C LEU A 10 5.30 -10.87 3.86
N GLY A 11 4.46 -11.80 3.41
CA GLY A 11 4.13 -13.01 4.17
C GLY A 11 3.24 -12.73 5.39
N GLU A 12 2.61 -11.56 5.41
CA GLU A 12 1.86 -11.05 6.57
C GLU A 12 0.36 -11.08 6.33
N GLU A 13 -0.41 -11.12 7.42
CA GLU A 13 -1.86 -11.14 7.33
C GLU A 13 -2.43 -9.88 6.67
N ARG A 14 -3.36 -10.07 5.72
CA ARG A 14 -4.00 -8.97 4.99
C ARG A 14 -4.63 -7.92 5.91
N ARG A 15 -5.20 -8.33 7.04
CA ARG A 15 -5.80 -7.42 8.03
C ARG A 15 -4.74 -6.52 8.67
N LEU A 16 -3.60 -7.09 9.03
CA LEU A 16 -2.47 -6.36 9.59
C LEU A 16 -1.92 -5.34 8.57
N ILE A 17 -1.74 -5.78 7.32
CA ILE A 17 -1.31 -4.89 6.23
C ILE A 17 -2.30 -3.74 6.03
N SER A 18 -3.61 -4.00 6.03
CA SER A 18 -4.62 -2.95 5.89
C SER A 18 -4.49 -1.89 6.99
N TYR A 19 -4.39 -2.34 8.25
CA TYR A 19 -4.23 -1.44 9.40
C TYR A 19 -3.00 -0.53 9.26
N HIS A 20 -1.85 -1.09 8.86
CA HIS A 20 -0.65 -0.29 8.67
C HIS A 20 -0.74 0.64 7.47
N LEU A 21 -1.37 0.21 6.36
CA LEU A 21 -1.56 1.08 5.20
C LEU A 21 -2.48 2.27 5.53
N ASP A 22 -3.55 2.05 6.29
CA ASP A 22 -4.42 3.14 6.75
C ASP A 22 -3.66 4.13 7.64
N THR A 23 -2.85 3.62 8.58
CA THR A 23 -2.01 4.47 9.46
C THR A 23 -0.98 5.26 8.65
N LEU A 24 -0.33 4.62 7.67
CA LEU A 24 0.67 5.26 6.82
C LEU A 24 0.04 6.32 5.92
N GLU A 25 -1.19 6.09 5.44
CA GLU A 25 -1.93 7.05 4.62
C GLU A 25 -2.37 8.26 5.44
N GLU A 26 -2.87 8.06 6.66
CA GLU A 26 -3.21 9.14 7.60
C GLU A 26 -2.02 10.08 7.85
N HIS A 27 -0.82 9.51 7.91
CA HIS A 27 0.42 10.28 8.10
C HIS A 27 1.07 10.71 6.78
N GLY A 28 0.43 10.50 5.62
CA GLY A 28 0.91 10.96 4.31
C GLY A 28 2.16 10.25 3.78
N PHE A 29 2.44 9.03 4.24
CA PHE A 29 3.53 8.20 3.71
C PHE A 29 3.12 7.45 2.44
N VAL A 30 1.84 7.10 2.33
CA VAL A 30 1.27 6.49 1.14
C VAL A 30 0.02 7.25 0.74
N GLU A 31 -0.34 7.14 -0.54
CA GLU A 31 -1.63 7.57 -1.06
C GLU A 31 -2.32 6.38 -1.70
N SER A 32 -3.64 6.45 -1.79
CA SER A 32 -4.44 5.41 -2.42
C SER A 32 -5.49 5.93 -3.40
N LYS A 33 -5.85 5.09 -4.38
CA LYS A 33 -7.03 5.29 -5.23
C LYS A 33 -7.77 4.00 -5.46
N HIS A 34 -9.06 4.11 -5.76
CA HIS A 34 -9.87 2.99 -6.20
C HIS A 34 -9.76 2.82 -7.72
N GLU A 35 -9.47 1.61 -8.15
CA GLU A 35 -9.44 1.21 -9.57
C GLU A 35 -10.34 -0.01 -9.79
N ILE A 36 -10.81 -0.19 -11.01
CA ILE A 36 -11.55 -1.38 -11.41
C ILE A 36 -10.54 -2.45 -11.83
N SER A 37 -10.67 -3.64 -11.27
CA SER A 37 -9.86 -4.78 -11.68
C SER A 37 -10.25 -5.23 -13.08
N GLU A 38 -9.26 -5.32 -13.98
CA GLU A 38 -9.42 -5.95 -15.31
C GLU A 38 -9.02 -7.43 -15.31
N HIS A 39 -8.49 -7.94 -14.20
CA HIS A 39 -7.99 -9.31 -14.13
C HIS A 39 -9.15 -10.32 -14.22
N PRO A 40 -9.09 -11.37 -15.05
CA PRO A 40 -10.24 -12.24 -15.34
C PRO A 40 -10.95 -12.82 -14.11
N LYS A 41 -10.19 -13.20 -13.07
CA LYS A 41 -10.72 -13.77 -11.81
C LYS A 41 -11.37 -12.74 -10.86
N SER A 42 -11.16 -11.45 -11.10
CA SER A 42 -11.63 -10.36 -10.25
C SER A 42 -12.25 -9.22 -11.05
N LYS A 43 -12.59 -9.46 -12.31
CA LYS A 43 -13.06 -8.43 -13.23
C LYS A 43 -14.24 -7.66 -12.65
N GLY A 44 -14.19 -6.34 -12.72
CA GLY A 44 -15.25 -5.46 -12.21
C GLY A 44 -15.21 -5.20 -10.70
N LYS A 45 -14.29 -5.82 -9.94
CA LYS A 45 -14.12 -5.51 -8.52
C LYS A 45 -13.39 -4.19 -8.34
N ALA A 46 -13.85 -3.38 -7.39
CA ALA A 46 -13.10 -2.23 -6.91
C ALA A 46 -11.88 -2.70 -6.12
N LEU A 47 -10.70 -2.16 -6.47
CA LEU A 47 -9.45 -2.43 -5.80
C LEU A 47 -8.83 -1.12 -5.34
N ARG A 48 -8.45 -1.06 -4.06
CA ARG A 48 -7.64 0.04 -3.54
C ARG A 48 -6.18 -0.21 -3.90
N VAL A 49 -5.57 0.74 -4.61
CA VAL A 49 -4.18 0.75 -5.06
C VAL A 49 -3.42 1.75 -4.21
N TYR A 50 -2.25 1.37 -3.70
CA TYR A 50 -1.37 2.22 -2.92
C TYR A 50 -0.07 2.54 -3.67
N TRP A 51 0.49 3.72 -3.44
CA TRP A 51 1.85 4.14 -3.80
C TRP A 51 2.45 5.03 -2.71
N THR A 52 3.78 5.08 -2.63
CA THR A 52 4.51 5.91 -1.66
C THR A 52 4.59 7.36 -2.11
N THR A 53 4.56 8.28 -1.14
CA THR A 53 4.78 9.72 -1.39
C THR A 53 6.27 10.08 -1.28
N ASP A 54 6.61 11.33 -1.62
CA ASP A 54 7.97 11.85 -1.44
C ASP A 54 8.42 11.90 0.04
N LYS A 55 7.47 11.90 0.98
CA LYS A 55 7.77 11.81 2.42
C LYS A 55 8.58 10.55 2.75
N VAL A 56 8.27 9.42 2.10
CA VAL A 56 8.98 8.15 2.29
C VAL A 56 10.45 8.28 1.89
N LYS A 57 10.76 9.00 0.80
CA LYS A 57 12.14 9.21 0.35
C LYS A 57 12.95 9.99 1.39
N GLY A 58 12.35 11.02 1.99
CA GLY A 58 12.97 11.81 3.05
C GLY A 58 13.31 10.96 4.27
N VAL A 59 12.33 10.23 4.81
CA VAL A 59 12.51 9.40 6.00
C VAL A 59 13.48 8.24 5.78
N ILE A 60 13.40 7.53 4.65
CA ILE A 60 14.38 6.48 4.33
C ILE A 60 15.79 7.06 4.21
N GLY A 61 15.92 8.27 3.66
CA GLY A 61 17.19 8.98 3.59
C GLY A 61 17.77 9.27 4.98
N GLU A 62 16.94 9.66 5.95
CA GLU A 62 17.36 9.86 7.34
C GLU A 62 17.74 8.55 8.02
N ILE A 63 16.92 7.51 7.90
CA ILE A 63 17.19 6.18 8.50
C ILE A 63 18.52 5.60 7.99
N LYS A 64 18.84 5.77 6.71
CA LYS A 64 20.10 5.28 6.13
C LYS A 64 21.35 6.06 6.59
N ARG A 65 21.17 7.24 7.17
CA ARG A 65 22.24 8.06 7.73
C ARG A 65 22.46 7.80 9.22
N MET A 66 21.56 7.07 9.86
CA MET A 66 21.72 6.54 11.22
C MET A 66 22.57 5.27 11.17
#